data_AF-A0A1S3YIK7-F1
#
_entry.id   AF-A0A1S3YIK7-F1
#
_cell.length_a   1.000
_cell.length_b   1.000
_cell.length_c   1.000
_cell.angle_alpha   90.00
_cell.angle_beta   90.00
_cell.angle_gamma   90.00
#
_symmetry.space_group_name_H-M   'P 1'
#
loop_
_entity.id
_entity.type
_entity.pdbx_description
1 polymer ?
#
loop_
_entity_poly.entity_id
_entity_poly.type
_entity_poly.pdbx_seq_one_letter_code
_entity_poly.pdbx_strand_id
1 'polypeptide(L)'
;MELPPLPLFRKTRFYPYLFLLLSLVVFLISYSAYLLPSSPSATSLANLLWPTPKPTKKNKDKLPFAIGEAEKECDLFSGKWVWDESSRPLYEESECPYLLPQQTCQEHGRPDMDYLYWRWQPHNCLIPRFNASLMLETIRGKRMMFVGDSLNRGQFTSLICLIHKVIPDNAKSLHKVDSFTIFTAKDYNATIEFYWAPFLLESNADSPGKHRVPDRIVRKDSIDTHGQHWKGVDIMVFNTYIWWMTGRTFKILNGTFDDNIEDIADVPTEDAYRMAMQNLLRWIKGNMDPKRNRVFFTSMSPSHAWSKEWGGDPNGSCYNETKMIDDPNYWGSDSRKSIMQVIGEEFGKSKVPITFLNITQMSMPRKDAHTSIYKERWGPLSPEERANPVSYADCIHWCVPGIQDVWNELLFAKLFYP
;
A
#
# COMPACT_ATOMS: atom_id res chain seq x y z
N MET A 1 10.92 -79.13 -37.81
CA MET A 1 10.18 -79.36 -36.54
C MET A 1 8.76 -78.89 -36.82
N GLU A 2 7.84 -79.84 -36.92
CA GLU A 2 6.45 -79.67 -37.36
C GLU A 2 5.50 -79.20 -36.23
N LEU A 3 4.32 -78.70 -36.66
CA LEU A 3 2.98 -78.61 -36.02
C LEU A 3 2.42 -77.15 -35.94
N PRO A 4 1.09 -76.93 -35.89
CA PRO A 4 -0.01 -77.28 -36.83
C PRO A 4 -0.95 -76.04 -37.08
N PRO A 5 -2.17 -76.16 -37.69
CA PRO A 5 -2.80 -75.07 -38.45
C PRO A 5 -3.82 -74.17 -37.72
N LEU A 6 -4.11 -73.02 -38.35
CA LEU A 6 -5.15 -72.03 -38.00
C LEU A 6 -6.59 -72.58 -38.17
N PRO A 7 -7.52 -72.31 -37.23
CA PRO A 7 -8.93 -72.60 -37.43
C PRO A 7 -9.67 -71.42 -38.09
N LEU A 8 -10.47 -71.76 -39.12
CA LEU A 8 -11.48 -70.91 -39.73
C LEU A 8 -12.55 -70.48 -38.70
N PHE A 9 -12.77 -69.17 -38.55
CA PHE A 9 -13.96 -68.66 -37.88
C PHE A 9 -15.15 -68.56 -38.83
N ARG A 10 -16.24 -69.15 -38.33
CA ARG A 10 -17.55 -69.41 -38.91
C ARG A 10 -18.32 -68.10 -39.15
N LYS A 11 -18.87 -67.89 -40.35
CA LYS A 11 -19.86 -66.84 -40.61
C LYS A 11 -21.12 -67.10 -39.77
N THR A 12 -21.38 -66.27 -38.77
CA THR A 12 -22.69 -66.19 -38.10
C THR A 12 -23.57 -65.17 -38.82
N ARG A 13 -24.72 -65.64 -39.29
CA ARG A 13 -25.78 -64.82 -39.91
C ARG A 13 -26.32 -63.82 -38.88
N PHE A 14 -26.14 -62.53 -39.13
CA PHE A 14 -26.86 -61.48 -38.41
C PHE A 14 -28.33 -61.49 -38.82
N TYR A 15 -29.23 -61.62 -37.84
CA TYR A 15 -30.68 -61.62 -38.02
C TYR A 15 -31.17 -60.17 -38.16
N PRO A 16 -31.72 -59.75 -39.32
CA PRO A 16 -32.17 -58.38 -39.56
C PRO A 16 -33.39 -57.98 -38.71
N TYR A 17 -34.08 -58.95 -38.11
CA TYR A 17 -35.26 -58.73 -37.28
C TYR A 17 -34.95 -58.14 -35.90
N LEU A 18 -33.73 -58.33 -35.38
CA LEU A 18 -33.34 -57.82 -34.06
C LEU A 18 -33.16 -56.29 -34.08
N PHE A 19 -32.65 -55.74 -35.19
CA PHE A 19 -32.46 -54.30 -35.37
C PHE A 19 -33.79 -53.56 -35.52
N LEU A 20 -34.73 -54.13 -36.25
CA LEU A 20 -36.09 -53.58 -36.37
C LEU A 20 -36.79 -53.52 -35.01
N LEU A 21 -36.66 -54.57 -34.19
CA LEU A 21 -37.29 -54.63 -32.87
C LEU A 21 -36.67 -53.61 -31.89
N LEU A 22 -35.35 -53.42 -31.93
CA LEU A 22 -34.67 -52.40 -31.13
C LEU A 22 -35.07 -50.98 -31.55
N SER A 23 -35.19 -50.72 -32.86
CA SER A 23 -35.62 -49.41 -33.36
C SER A 23 -37.04 -49.06 -32.95
N LEU A 24 -37.95 -50.05 -32.91
CA LEU A 24 -39.34 -49.85 -32.51
C LEU A 24 -39.48 -49.58 -31.00
N VAL A 25 -38.66 -50.24 -30.17
CA VAL A 25 -38.63 -49.99 -28.72
C VAL A 25 -38.12 -48.58 -28.42
N VAL A 26 -37.06 -48.13 -29.10
CA VAL A 26 -36.55 -46.75 -28.93
C VAL A 26 -37.59 -45.71 -29.36
N PHE A 27 -38.30 -45.96 -30.46
CA PHE A 27 -39.37 -45.07 -30.91
C PHE A 27 -40.52 -44.98 -29.90
N LEU A 28 -40.93 -46.12 -29.31
CA LEU A 28 -41.99 -46.14 -28.30
C LEU A 28 -41.60 -45.44 -26.99
N ILE A 29 -40.34 -45.55 -26.56
CA ILE A 29 -39.83 -44.83 -25.38
C ILE A 29 -39.78 -43.32 -25.65
N SER A 30 -39.40 -42.93 -26.86
CA SER A 30 -39.34 -41.52 -27.26
C SER A 30 -40.74 -40.90 -27.35
N TYR A 31 -41.70 -41.67 -27.87
CA TYR A 31 -43.09 -41.23 -28.03
C TYR A 31 -43.83 -41.13 -26.68
N SER A 32 -43.55 -42.02 -25.73
CA SER A 32 -44.14 -41.95 -24.38
C SER A 32 -43.63 -40.76 -23.56
N ALA A 33 -42.38 -40.34 -23.77
CA ALA A 33 -41.82 -39.13 -23.15
C ALA A 33 -42.47 -37.83 -23.67
N TYR A 34 -42.99 -37.82 -24.90
CA TYR A 34 -43.67 -36.66 -25.49
C TYR A 34 -45.14 -36.52 -25.08
N LEU A 35 -45.78 -37.58 -24.58
CA LEU A 35 -47.21 -37.60 -24.23
C LEU A 35 -47.51 -37.41 -22.73
N LEU A 36 -46.49 -37.25 -21.88
CA LEU A 36 -46.67 -36.97 -20.46
C LEU A 36 -46.65 -35.46 -20.20
N PRO A 37 -47.75 -34.85 -19.71
CA PRO A 37 -47.73 -33.49 -19.24
C PRO A 37 -46.75 -33.37 -18.06
N SER A 38 -45.86 -32.38 -18.10
CA SER A 38 -44.90 -32.12 -17.03
C SER A 38 -45.63 -31.81 -15.71
N SER A 39 -45.69 -32.80 -14.82
CA SER A 39 -46.06 -32.62 -13.42
C SER A 39 -45.01 -31.73 -12.74
N PRO A 40 -45.40 -30.74 -11.93
CA PRO A 40 -44.44 -29.90 -11.22
C PRO A 40 -43.61 -30.75 -10.27
N SER A 41 -42.29 -30.54 -10.30
CA SER A 41 -41.32 -31.29 -9.51
C SER A 41 -41.63 -31.18 -8.01
N ALA A 42 -41.52 -32.30 -7.29
CA ALA A 42 -41.68 -32.41 -5.83
C ALA A 42 -40.73 -31.49 -5.02
N THR A 43 -39.77 -30.83 -5.67
CA THR A 43 -38.93 -29.77 -5.11
C THR A 43 -39.70 -28.50 -4.75
N SER A 44 -40.88 -28.25 -5.33
CA SER A 44 -41.68 -27.05 -5.04
C SER A 44 -42.47 -27.11 -3.72
N LEU A 45 -42.85 -28.30 -3.24
CA LEU A 45 -43.66 -28.46 -2.03
C LEU A 45 -42.80 -28.48 -0.75
N ALA A 46 -41.56 -28.96 -0.82
CA ALA A 46 -40.63 -28.94 0.31
C ALA A 46 -40.23 -27.50 0.72
N ASN A 47 -40.16 -26.58 -0.24
CA ASN A 47 -39.86 -25.16 0.01
C ASN A 47 -41.02 -24.38 0.65
N LEU A 48 -42.24 -24.93 0.66
CA LEU A 48 -43.40 -24.28 1.29
C LEU A 48 -43.54 -24.65 2.77
N LEU A 49 -43.01 -25.82 3.19
CA LEU A 49 -43.19 -26.37 4.53
C LEU A 49 -42.01 -26.12 5.46
N TRP A 50 -40.82 -25.84 4.92
CA TRP A 50 -39.66 -25.40 5.68
C TRP A 50 -39.09 -24.13 5.05
N PRO A 51 -39.33 -22.96 5.65
CA PRO A 51 -38.59 -21.77 5.26
C PRO A 51 -37.12 -22.07 5.52
N THR A 52 -36.33 -22.17 4.46
CA THR A 52 -34.87 -22.12 4.59
C THR A 52 -34.55 -20.85 5.39
N PRO A 53 -33.73 -20.93 6.44
CA PRO A 53 -33.30 -19.72 7.13
C PRO A 53 -32.72 -18.80 6.06
N LYS A 54 -33.39 -17.66 5.80
CA LYS A 54 -32.77 -16.59 5.02
C LYS A 54 -31.39 -16.41 5.64
N PRO A 55 -30.29 -16.39 4.85
CA PRO A 55 -29.01 -16.05 5.41
C PRO A 55 -29.22 -14.69 6.05
N THR A 56 -29.24 -14.66 7.38
CA THR A 56 -29.20 -13.42 8.13
C THR A 56 -28.00 -12.71 7.54
N LYS A 57 -28.24 -11.58 6.85
CA LYS A 57 -27.17 -10.63 6.55
C LYS A 57 -26.55 -10.38 7.91
N LYS A 58 -25.42 -11.05 8.20
CA LYS A 58 -24.56 -10.62 9.29
C LYS A 58 -24.32 -9.16 8.94
N ASN A 59 -24.80 -8.24 9.77
CA ASN A 59 -24.32 -6.87 9.73
C ASN A 59 -22.81 -7.02 9.83
N LYS A 60 -22.11 -6.91 8.69
CA LYS A 60 -20.68 -6.68 8.73
C LYS A 60 -20.59 -5.34 9.43
N ASP A 61 -20.05 -5.33 10.64
CA ASP A 61 -19.79 -4.08 11.34
C ASP A 61 -19.03 -3.17 10.38
N LYS A 62 -19.67 -2.07 9.99
CA LYS A 62 -19.12 -1.14 9.01
C LYS A 62 -17.86 -0.55 9.63
N LEU A 63 -16.73 -0.61 8.92
CA LEU A 63 -15.49 0.00 9.41
C LEU A 63 -15.71 1.49 9.71
N PRO A 64 -15.09 2.05 10.76
CA PRO A 64 -15.22 3.47 11.07
C PRO A 64 -14.85 4.34 9.85
N PHE A 65 -15.55 5.47 9.70
CA PHE A 65 -15.41 6.44 8.60
C PHE A 65 -15.83 5.96 7.20
N ALA A 66 -16.21 4.69 7.03
CA ALA A 66 -16.70 4.21 5.75
C ALA A 66 -18.06 4.83 5.43
N ILE A 67 -18.20 5.38 4.23
CA ILE A 67 -19.45 5.94 3.72
C ILE A 67 -20.09 5.03 2.68
N GLY A 68 -19.28 4.30 1.89
CA GLY A 68 -19.73 3.29 0.94
C GLY A 68 -18.95 1.98 1.05
N GLU A 69 -19.19 1.06 0.12
CA GLU A 69 -18.39 -0.16 -0.08
C GLU A 69 -17.67 -0.05 -1.42
N ALA A 70 -16.44 -0.56 -1.51
CA ALA A 70 -15.78 -0.75 -2.81
C ALA A 70 -16.54 -1.77 -3.67
N GLU A 71 -16.32 -1.71 -4.99
CA GLU A 71 -16.79 -2.75 -5.90
C GLU A 71 -16.23 -4.12 -5.47
N LYS A 72 -17.11 -5.13 -5.38
CA LYS A 72 -16.71 -6.50 -5.07
C LYS A 72 -15.75 -6.94 -6.18
N GLU A 73 -14.53 -7.36 -5.81
CA GLU A 73 -13.41 -7.77 -6.69
C GLU A 73 -12.42 -6.65 -7.12
N CYS A 74 -12.53 -5.46 -6.54
CA CYS A 74 -11.57 -4.37 -6.75
C CYS A 74 -10.33 -4.46 -5.83
N ASP A 75 -9.20 -4.86 -6.39
CA ASP A 75 -7.89 -4.62 -5.77
C ASP A 75 -7.32 -3.27 -6.22
N LEU A 76 -7.43 -2.26 -5.36
CA LEU A 76 -6.93 -0.91 -5.64
C LEU A 76 -5.41 -0.84 -5.84
N PHE A 77 -4.66 -1.86 -5.41
CA PHE A 77 -3.19 -1.87 -5.47
C PHE A 77 -2.66 -2.66 -6.67
N SER A 78 -3.55 -3.27 -7.46
CA SER A 78 -3.22 -3.99 -8.68
C SER A 78 -3.78 -3.26 -9.91
N GLY A 79 -2.90 -2.79 -10.78
CA GLY A 79 -3.25 -1.85 -11.82
C GLY A 79 -2.07 -1.42 -12.68
N LYS A 80 -2.24 -0.29 -13.36
CA LYS A 80 -1.20 0.32 -14.19
C LYS A 80 -1.22 1.84 -14.10
N TRP A 81 -0.09 2.46 -14.39
CA TRP A 81 -0.02 3.89 -14.62
C TRP A 81 -0.60 4.24 -15.99
N VAL A 82 -1.41 5.28 -16.03
CA VAL A 82 -2.04 5.81 -17.22
C VAL A 82 -1.74 7.30 -17.30
N TRP A 83 -1.35 7.75 -18.49
CA TRP A 83 -1.12 9.15 -18.78
C TRP A 83 -2.44 9.93 -18.76
N ASP A 84 -2.49 11.06 -18.06
CA ASP A 84 -3.68 11.91 -17.92
C ASP A 84 -3.31 13.37 -17.62
N GLU A 85 -2.87 14.10 -18.65
CA GLU A 85 -2.64 15.55 -18.60
C GLU A 85 -3.89 16.37 -18.25
N SER A 86 -5.10 15.82 -18.46
CA SER A 86 -6.34 16.56 -18.29
C SER A 86 -6.76 16.71 -16.81
N SER A 87 -6.29 15.80 -15.96
CA SER A 87 -6.67 15.73 -14.55
C SER A 87 -5.50 15.78 -13.57
N ARG A 88 -4.26 15.89 -14.09
CA ARG A 88 -3.03 15.89 -13.30
C ARG A 88 -2.14 17.09 -13.64
N PRO A 89 -1.35 17.58 -12.66
CA PRO A 89 -1.38 17.20 -11.24
C PRO A 89 -2.68 17.68 -10.55
N LEU A 90 -2.95 17.22 -9.32
CA LEU A 90 -4.16 17.62 -8.58
C LEU A 90 -4.08 19.06 -8.03
N TYR A 91 -2.87 19.60 -7.97
CA TYR A 91 -2.49 20.96 -7.62
C TYR A 91 -1.09 21.20 -8.19
N GLU A 92 -0.72 22.45 -8.41
CA GLU A 92 0.63 22.83 -8.82
C GLU A 92 1.55 22.99 -7.60
N GLU A 93 2.85 22.76 -7.78
CA GLU A 93 3.86 22.89 -6.72
C GLU A 93 3.80 24.28 -6.04
N SER A 94 3.69 25.34 -6.85
CA SER A 94 3.64 26.73 -6.40
C SER A 94 2.38 27.09 -5.60
N GLU A 95 1.34 26.26 -5.66
CA GLU A 95 0.08 26.53 -4.98
C GLU A 95 0.07 26.06 -3.52
N CYS A 96 0.97 25.15 -3.13
CA CYS A 96 1.00 24.59 -1.79
C CYS A 96 2.17 25.15 -0.95
N PRO A 97 1.93 26.10 -0.03
CA PRO A 97 2.99 26.72 0.78
C PRO A 97 3.52 25.81 1.89
N TYR A 98 2.99 24.59 2.02
CA TYR A 98 3.36 23.63 3.06
C TYR A 98 4.37 22.59 2.57
N LEU A 99 4.71 22.61 1.27
CA LEU A 99 5.74 21.75 0.73
C LEU A 99 7.07 22.00 1.43
N LEU A 100 7.77 20.91 1.74
CA LEU A 100 9.13 21.01 2.24
C LEU A 100 10.06 21.29 1.05
N PRO A 101 11.08 22.15 1.21
CA PRO A 101 12.03 22.41 0.13
C PRO A 101 12.77 21.16 -0.38
N GLN A 102 12.79 20.08 0.40
CA GLN A 102 13.30 18.77 -0.04
C GLN A 102 12.41 18.08 -1.07
N GLN A 103 11.22 18.60 -1.36
CA GLN A 103 10.18 18.00 -2.22
C GLN A 103 9.78 18.92 -3.40
N THR A 104 10.16 20.20 -3.39
CA THR A 104 9.81 21.20 -4.42
C THR A 104 10.78 21.14 -5.60
N CYS A 105 10.58 20.14 -6.46
CA CYS A 105 11.49 19.86 -7.57
C CYS A 105 11.51 20.97 -8.62
N GLN A 106 10.35 21.52 -8.97
CA GLN A 106 10.27 22.58 -9.99
C GLN A 106 10.94 23.87 -9.48
N GLU A 107 10.70 24.26 -8.23
CA GLU A 107 11.37 25.37 -7.56
C GLU A 107 12.89 25.19 -7.53
N HIS A 108 13.35 23.95 -7.38
CA HIS A 108 14.77 23.58 -7.39
C HIS A 108 15.32 23.27 -8.80
N GLY A 109 14.62 23.69 -9.85
CA GLY A 109 15.13 23.74 -11.22
C GLY A 109 14.95 22.46 -12.03
N ARG A 110 14.04 21.56 -11.63
CA ARG A 110 13.68 20.39 -12.43
C ARG A 110 13.04 20.84 -13.76
N PRO A 111 13.60 20.46 -14.92
CA PRO A 111 13.13 20.98 -16.20
C PRO A 111 11.97 20.19 -16.80
N ASP A 112 11.84 18.89 -16.48
CA ASP A 112 10.79 18.02 -16.98
C ASP A 112 9.57 18.04 -16.06
N MET A 113 8.37 17.85 -16.64
CA MET A 113 7.10 17.80 -15.91
C MET A 113 6.31 16.50 -16.15
N ASP A 114 6.76 15.63 -17.06
CA ASP A 114 6.04 14.42 -17.48
C ASP A 114 5.69 13.49 -16.31
N TYR A 115 6.52 13.46 -15.26
CA TYR A 115 6.28 12.64 -14.06
C TYR A 115 4.98 13.03 -13.32
N LEU A 116 4.48 14.26 -13.51
CA LEU A 116 3.27 14.79 -12.90
C LEU A 116 2.00 14.22 -13.54
N TYR A 117 2.02 13.89 -14.83
CA TYR A 117 0.83 13.56 -15.61
C TYR A 117 0.40 12.09 -15.52
N TRP A 118 0.96 11.33 -14.59
CA TRP A 118 0.62 9.92 -14.39
C TRP A 118 -0.44 9.75 -13.29
N ARG A 119 -1.49 9.01 -13.60
CA ARG A 119 -2.47 8.52 -12.61
C ARG A 119 -2.45 7.00 -12.50
N TRP A 120 -2.74 6.48 -11.31
CA TRP A 120 -2.91 5.05 -11.11
C TRP A 120 -4.32 4.60 -11.51
N GLN A 121 -4.40 3.50 -12.25
CA GLN A 121 -5.64 2.89 -12.70
C GLN A 121 -5.66 1.42 -12.27
N PRO A 122 -6.43 1.06 -11.22
CA PRO A 122 -6.70 -0.33 -10.88
C PRO A 122 -7.32 -1.09 -12.04
N HIS A 123 -7.08 -2.40 -12.13
CA HIS A 123 -7.54 -3.20 -13.28
C HIS A 123 -9.06 -3.32 -13.39
N ASN A 124 -9.76 -3.52 -12.28
CA ASN A 124 -11.16 -3.93 -12.27
C ASN A 124 -12.11 -2.86 -11.74
N CYS A 125 -11.62 -1.64 -11.48
CA CYS A 125 -12.40 -0.59 -10.82
C CYS A 125 -11.75 0.79 -11.02
N LEU A 126 -12.48 1.84 -10.65
CA LEU A 126 -11.99 3.21 -10.61
C LEU A 126 -11.66 3.61 -9.18
N ILE A 127 -10.59 4.40 -8.99
CA ILE A 127 -10.33 5.06 -7.72
C ILE A 127 -11.37 6.20 -7.58
N PRO A 128 -12.11 6.28 -6.46
CA PRO A 128 -12.97 7.42 -6.18
C PRO A 128 -12.16 8.72 -6.24
N ARG A 129 -12.69 9.73 -6.93
CA ARG A 129 -12.05 11.05 -7.03
C ARG A 129 -11.83 11.62 -5.62
N PHE A 130 -10.62 12.08 -5.35
CA PHE A 130 -10.30 12.72 -4.08
C PHE A 130 -11.21 13.93 -3.84
N ASN A 131 -11.82 14.00 -2.66
CA ASN A 131 -12.70 15.09 -2.26
C ASN A 131 -12.22 15.68 -0.92
N ALA A 132 -11.59 16.85 -1.00
CA ALA A 132 -11.03 17.55 0.14
C ALA A 132 -12.09 17.91 1.20
N SER A 133 -13.27 18.38 0.77
CA SER A 133 -14.36 18.73 1.68
C SER A 133 -14.88 17.50 2.42
N LEU A 134 -15.03 16.36 1.73
CA LEU A 134 -15.42 15.10 2.38
C LEU A 134 -14.37 14.65 3.39
N MET A 135 -13.08 14.73 3.03
CA MET A 135 -11.99 14.40 3.96
C MET A 135 -12.09 15.24 5.23
N LEU A 136 -12.17 16.56 5.08
CA LEU A 136 -12.23 17.51 6.20
C LEU A 136 -13.48 17.36 7.06
N GLU A 137 -14.66 17.21 6.46
CA GLU A 137 -15.90 16.96 7.20
C GLU A 137 -15.84 15.65 7.97
N THR A 138 -15.20 14.62 7.41
CA THR A 138 -15.11 13.33 8.10
C THR A 138 -14.14 13.35 9.28
N ILE A 139 -13.07 14.14 9.18
CA ILE A 139 -12.14 14.35 10.30
C ILE A 139 -12.54 15.51 11.23
N ARG A 140 -13.76 16.05 11.08
CA ARG A 140 -14.26 17.13 11.96
C ARG A 140 -14.28 16.68 13.42
N GLY A 141 -13.61 17.42 14.30
CA GLY A 141 -13.48 17.02 15.71
C GLY A 141 -12.61 15.78 15.93
N LYS A 142 -11.70 15.48 14.99
CA LYS A 142 -10.86 14.28 14.97
C LYS A 142 -9.38 14.62 14.75
N ARG A 143 -8.54 13.65 15.10
CA ARG A 143 -7.11 13.68 14.84
C ARG A 143 -6.74 12.57 13.86
N MET A 144 -5.99 12.92 12.84
CA MET A 144 -5.33 11.98 11.93
C MET A 144 -3.82 12.12 12.08
N MET A 145 -3.10 11.01 12.26
CA MET A 145 -1.65 11.05 12.49
C MET A 145 -0.90 10.08 11.58
N PHE A 146 0.09 10.62 10.87
CA PHE A 146 1.12 9.89 10.16
C PHE A 146 2.30 9.65 11.11
N VAL A 147 2.76 8.41 11.22
CA VAL A 147 3.83 8.03 12.14
C VAL A 147 4.85 7.17 11.39
N GLY A 148 6.07 7.68 11.28
CA GLY A 148 7.10 6.95 10.57
C GLY A 148 8.34 7.76 10.21
N ASP A 149 8.93 7.36 9.09
CA ASP A 149 10.13 7.94 8.51
C ASP A 149 9.83 9.14 7.57
N SER A 150 10.85 9.57 6.82
CA SER A 150 10.75 10.73 5.92
C SER A 150 9.80 10.52 4.73
N LEU A 151 9.52 9.27 4.33
CA LEU A 151 8.59 8.99 3.23
C LEU A 151 7.15 9.17 3.70
N ASN A 152 6.87 8.79 4.95
CA ASN A 152 5.58 9.04 5.56
C ASN A 152 5.34 10.52 5.84
N ARG A 153 6.40 11.27 6.18
CA ARG A 153 6.35 12.74 6.21
C ARG A 153 5.96 13.32 4.86
N GLY A 154 6.49 12.78 3.77
CA GLY A 154 6.12 13.24 2.44
C GLY A 154 4.66 12.95 2.09
N GLN A 155 4.15 11.77 2.47
CA GLN A 155 2.72 11.44 2.33
C GLN A 155 1.83 12.39 3.14
N PHE A 156 2.23 12.73 4.36
CA PHE A 156 1.57 13.75 5.19
C PHE A 156 1.54 15.12 4.50
N THR A 157 2.68 15.60 3.98
CA THR A 157 2.78 16.89 3.29
C THR A 157 1.87 16.93 2.06
N SER A 158 1.89 15.86 1.25
CA SER A 158 1.01 15.70 0.08
C SER A 158 -0.48 15.78 0.48
N LEU A 159 -0.89 15.13 1.59
CA LEU A 159 -2.29 15.19 2.02
C LEU A 159 -2.71 16.63 2.39
N ILE A 160 -1.83 17.39 3.04
CA ILE A 160 -2.08 18.80 3.34
C ILE A 160 -2.27 19.59 2.05
N CYS A 161 -1.42 19.37 1.04
CA CYS A 161 -1.53 20.04 -0.26
C CYS A 161 -2.81 19.68 -1.02
N LEU A 162 -3.33 18.47 -0.83
CA LEU A 162 -4.61 18.06 -1.42
C LEU A 162 -5.83 18.75 -0.78
N ILE A 163 -5.73 19.26 0.44
CA ILE A 163 -6.89 19.80 1.18
C ILE A 163 -6.79 21.30 1.52
N HIS A 164 -5.60 21.88 1.58
CA HIS A 164 -5.43 23.21 2.19
C HIS A 164 -6.18 24.34 1.47
N LYS A 165 -6.42 24.21 0.15
CA LYS A 165 -7.11 25.22 -0.66
C LYS A 165 -8.56 25.42 -0.27
N VAL A 166 -9.25 24.38 0.22
CA VAL A 166 -10.65 24.50 0.62
C VAL A 166 -10.82 25.09 2.03
N ILE A 167 -9.72 25.33 2.75
CA ILE A 167 -9.71 25.96 4.08
C ILE A 167 -9.26 27.41 3.95
N PRO A 168 -10.01 28.40 4.45
CA PRO A 168 -9.59 29.80 4.49
C PRO A 168 -8.22 29.99 5.17
N ASP A 169 -7.41 30.94 4.69
CA ASP A 169 -6.03 31.12 5.18
C ASP A 169 -5.95 31.44 6.69
N ASN A 170 -6.92 32.18 7.22
CA ASN A 170 -7.02 32.48 8.65
C ASN A 170 -7.48 31.27 9.50
N ALA A 171 -8.08 30.26 8.87
CA ALA A 171 -8.63 29.05 9.48
C ALA A 171 -7.69 27.84 9.40
N LYS A 172 -6.45 28.01 8.93
CA LYS A 172 -5.43 26.95 8.91
C LYS A 172 -4.11 27.40 9.51
N SER A 173 -3.35 26.46 10.07
CA SER A 173 -1.98 26.68 10.54
C SER A 173 -1.15 25.41 10.54
N LEU A 174 0.18 25.56 10.47
CA LEU A 174 1.14 24.47 10.58
C LEU A 174 2.14 24.81 11.69
N HIS A 175 2.31 23.91 12.66
CA HIS A 175 3.23 24.09 13.78
C HIS A 175 4.18 22.90 13.88
N LYS A 176 5.46 23.16 14.12
CA LYS A 176 6.47 22.14 14.41
C LYS A 176 6.88 22.25 15.87
N VAL A 177 6.74 21.16 16.62
CA VAL A 177 7.09 21.11 18.05
C VAL A 177 7.69 19.74 18.33
N ASP A 178 8.95 19.71 18.77
CA ASP A 178 9.71 18.48 19.00
C ASP A 178 9.65 17.51 17.80
N SER A 179 9.13 16.30 17.99
CA SER A 179 8.94 15.28 16.95
C SER A 179 7.66 15.45 16.13
N PHE A 180 6.83 16.47 16.43
CA PHE A 180 5.56 16.71 15.77
C PHE A 180 5.64 17.77 14.67
N THR A 181 4.88 17.54 13.62
CA THR A 181 4.38 18.59 12.71
C THR A 181 2.86 18.51 12.68
N ILE A 182 2.17 19.58 13.07
CA ILE A 182 0.72 19.60 13.30
C ILE A 182 0.09 20.62 12.34
N PHE A 183 -0.72 20.15 11.40
CA PHE A 183 -1.60 20.98 10.59
C PHE A 183 -2.99 21.05 11.23
N THR A 184 -3.46 22.26 11.51
CA THR A 184 -4.76 22.50 12.14
C THR A 184 -5.72 23.12 11.15
N ALA A 185 -6.90 22.51 10.98
CA ALA A 185 -8.04 23.08 10.27
C ALA A 185 -9.06 23.57 11.29
N LYS A 186 -8.99 24.85 11.66
CA LYS A 186 -9.69 25.44 12.81
C LYS A 186 -11.21 25.31 12.70
N ASP A 187 -11.78 25.64 11.54
CA ASP A 187 -13.24 25.59 11.31
C ASP A 187 -13.80 24.16 11.36
N TYR A 188 -12.92 23.16 11.19
CA TYR A 188 -13.24 21.74 11.31
C TYR A 188 -12.95 21.18 12.71
N ASN A 189 -12.31 21.95 13.59
CA ASN A 189 -11.77 21.45 14.85
C ASN A 189 -10.99 20.13 14.63
N ALA A 190 -10.15 20.10 13.59
CA ALA A 190 -9.48 18.90 13.12
C ALA A 190 -7.97 19.12 13.01
N THR A 191 -7.21 18.06 13.26
CA THR A 191 -5.76 18.05 13.06
C THR A 191 -5.34 16.91 12.15
N ILE A 192 -4.36 17.21 11.29
CA ILE A 192 -3.56 16.24 10.57
C ILE A 192 -2.14 16.40 11.06
N GLU A 193 -1.54 15.32 11.54
CA GLU A 193 -0.32 15.33 12.31
C GLU A 193 0.71 14.40 11.66
N PHE A 194 1.98 14.78 11.73
CA PHE A 194 3.11 13.89 11.49
C PHE A 194 3.92 13.76 12.77
N TYR A 195 4.22 12.54 13.18
CA TYR A 195 5.10 12.22 14.29
C TYR A 195 6.32 11.44 13.80
N TRP A 196 7.50 11.98 14.06
CA TRP A 196 8.77 11.35 13.70
C TRP A 196 9.09 10.16 14.61
N ALA A 197 8.98 8.96 14.06
CA ALA A 197 9.37 7.71 14.70
C ALA A 197 9.82 6.72 13.60
N PRO A 198 11.00 6.92 13.02
CA PRO A 198 11.39 6.28 11.76
C PRO A 198 11.50 4.76 11.86
N PHE A 199 11.70 4.22 13.07
CA PHE A 199 11.69 2.79 13.38
C PHE A 199 10.46 2.34 14.18
N LEU A 200 9.53 3.26 14.47
CA LEU A 200 8.40 3.13 15.40
C LEU A 200 8.76 2.85 16.87
N LEU A 201 9.83 2.10 17.10
CA LEU A 201 10.51 1.91 18.38
C LEU A 201 11.49 3.05 18.64
N GLU A 202 11.87 3.22 19.91
CA GLU A 202 12.90 4.18 20.31
C GLU A 202 14.24 3.85 19.66
N SER A 203 14.93 4.87 19.18
CA SER A 203 16.18 4.75 18.45
C SER A 203 17.10 5.94 18.68
N ASN A 204 18.39 5.76 18.37
CA ASN A 204 19.35 6.86 18.36
C ASN A 204 19.14 7.85 17.19
N ALA A 205 18.06 7.70 16.41
CA ALA A 205 17.73 8.53 15.26
C ALA A 205 16.35 9.22 15.40
N ASP A 206 15.81 9.30 16.63
CA ASP A 206 14.50 9.89 16.92
C ASP A 206 14.49 11.43 16.97
N SER A 207 15.66 12.08 16.89
CA SER A 207 15.73 13.55 16.83
C SER A 207 15.56 14.05 15.39
N PRO A 208 14.47 14.74 15.01
CA PRO A 208 14.27 15.19 13.63
C PRO A 208 15.37 16.13 13.11
N GLY A 209 16.14 16.78 13.99
CA GLY A 209 17.29 17.62 13.60
C GLY A 209 18.65 16.91 13.63
N LYS A 210 18.81 15.84 14.42
CA LYS A 210 20.10 15.14 14.64
C LYS A 210 20.03 13.64 14.33
N HIS A 211 19.19 13.24 13.38
CA HIS A 211 18.91 11.84 13.07
C HIS A 211 19.86 11.20 12.03
N ARG A 212 20.83 11.95 11.52
CA ARG A 212 21.84 11.45 10.58
C ARG A 212 23.00 10.86 11.38
N VAL A 213 22.82 9.63 11.81
CA VAL A 213 23.83 8.85 12.55
C VAL A 213 24.38 7.74 11.66
N PRO A 214 25.69 7.42 11.72
CA PRO A 214 26.30 6.40 10.87
C PRO A 214 25.79 5.00 11.22
N ASP A 215 25.71 4.67 12.52
CA ASP A 215 25.21 3.39 13.02
C ASP A 215 23.86 3.59 13.71
N ARG A 216 22.79 3.12 13.05
CA ARG A 216 21.44 3.19 13.59
C ARG A 216 21.21 2.04 14.55
N ILE A 217 20.70 2.35 15.75
CA ILE A 217 20.43 1.39 16.81
C ILE A 217 18.99 1.57 17.24
N VAL A 218 18.25 0.47 17.34
CA VAL A 218 16.85 0.44 17.80
C VAL A 218 16.78 -0.29 19.13
N ARG A 219 16.08 0.31 20.10
CA ARG A 219 15.88 -0.28 21.42
C ARG A 219 14.73 -1.28 21.38
N LYS A 220 14.99 -2.50 21.84
CA LYS A 220 14.00 -3.56 21.91
C LYS A 220 12.85 -3.19 22.85
N ASP A 221 11.63 -3.62 22.50
CA ASP A 221 10.42 -3.52 23.33
C ASP A 221 10.11 -2.12 23.90
N SER A 222 10.44 -1.07 23.14
CA SER A 222 10.45 0.34 23.57
C SER A 222 9.33 1.20 22.97
N ILE A 223 8.30 0.59 22.37
CA ILE A 223 7.31 1.33 21.57
C ILE A 223 6.57 2.40 22.37
N ASP A 224 6.39 2.21 23.69
CA ASP A 224 5.66 3.15 24.54
C ASP A 224 6.35 4.51 24.68
N THR A 225 7.66 4.59 24.44
CA THR A 225 8.41 5.86 24.37
C THR A 225 7.75 6.83 23.39
N HIS A 226 7.37 6.32 22.21
CA HIS A 226 6.61 7.09 21.22
C HIS A 226 5.10 6.90 21.36
N GLY A 227 4.66 5.69 21.65
CA GLY A 227 3.27 5.27 21.68
C GLY A 227 2.40 6.07 22.65
N GLN A 228 2.96 6.65 23.71
CA GLN A 228 2.24 7.58 24.57
C GLN A 228 1.68 8.81 23.83
N HIS A 229 2.34 9.26 22.76
CA HIS A 229 1.97 10.44 21.98
C HIS A 229 0.86 10.16 20.95
N TRP A 230 0.64 8.90 20.62
CA TRP A 230 -0.33 8.47 19.60
C TRP A 230 -1.71 8.16 20.19
N LYS A 231 -1.82 8.14 21.53
CA LYS A 231 -3.08 7.86 22.24
C LYS A 231 -4.14 8.91 21.89
N GLY A 232 -5.37 8.44 21.70
CA GLY A 232 -6.52 9.29 21.39
C GLY A 232 -6.59 9.80 19.95
N VAL A 233 -5.71 9.34 19.04
CA VAL A 233 -5.82 9.62 17.61
C VAL A 233 -6.89 8.73 16.98
N ASP A 234 -7.74 9.31 16.11
CA ASP A 234 -8.86 8.61 15.49
C ASP A 234 -8.43 7.82 14.24
N ILE A 235 -7.51 8.36 13.44
CA ILE A 235 -6.99 7.72 12.21
C ILE A 235 -5.46 7.68 12.27
N MET A 236 -4.87 6.49 12.33
CA MET A 236 -3.42 6.28 12.31
C MET A 236 -2.96 5.83 10.93
N VAL A 237 -1.87 6.40 10.42
CA VAL A 237 -1.18 5.98 9.20
C VAL A 237 0.28 5.73 9.53
N PHE A 238 0.63 4.47 9.78
CA PHE A 238 2.00 4.08 10.10
C PHE A 238 2.82 3.78 8.84
N ASN A 239 4.13 3.99 8.91
CA ASN A 239 5.09 3.49 7.93
C ASN A 239 6.49 3.40 8.56
N THR A 240 7.28 2.44 8.14
CA THR A 240 8.70 2.37 8.48
C THR A 240 9.37 1.44 7.48
N TYR A 241 10.41 1.87 6.79
CA TYR A 241 11.11 0.98 5.86
C TYR A 241 12.55 1.35 5.57
N ILE A 242 12.77 2.53 4.99
CA ILE A 242 14.01 2.81 4.26
C ILE A 242 15.24 2.74 5.17
N TRP A 243 15.10 3.04 6.45
CA TRP A 243 16.21 3.03 7.40
C TRP A 243 16.57 1.66 7.95
N TRP A 244 15.72 0.65 7.73
CA TRP A 244 16.06 -0.74 7.99
C TRP A 244 16.97 -1.31 6.88
N MET A 245 16.99 -0.67 5.69
CA MET A 245 17.67 -1.18 4.50
C MET A 245 19.18 -0.84 4.49
N THR A 246 19.86 -1.08 5.60
CA THR A 246 21.31 -0.81 5.76
C THR A 246 22.19 -2.03 5.51
N GLY A 247 21.63 -3.24 5.50
CA GLY A 247 22.42 -4.46 5.38
C GLY A 247 21.62 -5.73 5.66
N ARG A 248 22.31 -6.84 5.90
CA ARG A 248 21.68 -8.14 6.26
C ARG A 248 21.36 -8.25 7.75
N THR A 249 22.03 -7.45 8.56
CA THR A 249 21.85 -7.40 10.01
C THR A 249 21.48 -5.98 10.44
N PHE A 250 20.91 -5.87 11.63
CA PHE A 250 20.52 -4.61 12.23
C PHE A 250 20.85 -4.63 13.74
N LYS A 251 21.24 -3.47 14.28
CA LYS A 251 21.64 -3.33 15.68
C LYS A 251 20.43 -3.13 16.57
N ILE A 252 20.20 -4.09 17.48
CA ILE A 252 19.16 -4.03 18.49
C ILE A 252 19.81 -3.88 19.86
N LEU A 253 19.46 -2.81 20.55
CA LEU A 253 19.86 -2.56 21.93
C LEU A 253 18.90 -3.28 22.88
N ASN A 254 19.46 -4.06 23.80
CA ASN A 254 18.75 -4.65 24.93
C ASN A 254 19.10 -3.84 26.19
N GLY A 255 18.13 -3.15 26.78
CA GLY A 255 18.35 -2.22 27.90
C GLY A 255 17.88 -0.79 27.61
N THR A 256 18.58 0.20 28.16
CA THR A 256 18.31 1.63 27.94
C THR A 256 19.48 2.33 27.26
N PHE A 257 19.25 3.51 26.66
CA PHE A 257 20.33 4.32 26.10
C PHE A 257 21.18 5.05 27.18
N ASP A 258 20.74 5.03 28.45
CA ASP A 258 21.46 5.62 29.59
C ASP A 258 22.47 4.64 30.22
N ASP A 259 22.26 3.34 30.04
CA ASP A 259 23.22 2.30 30.43
C ASP A 259 24.41 2.30 29.45
N ASN A 260 25.62 1.99 29.94
CA ASN A 260 26.75 1.74 29.05
C ASN A 260 26.30 0.80 27.93
N ILE A 261 26.46 1.25 26.68
CA ILE A 261 25.97 0.59 25.45
C ILE A 261 26.77 -0.71 25.21
N GLU A 262 26.63 -1.68 26.12
CA GLU A 262 27.39 -2.93 26.13
C GLU A 262 26.53 -4.12 25.68
N ASP A 263 25.21 -3.97 25.58
CA ASP A 263 24.28 -5.04 25.16
C ASP A 263 23.57 -4.71 23.83
N ILE A 264 24.36 -4.45 22.78
CA ILE A 264 23.90 -4.39 21.39
C ILE A 264 24.09 -5.75 20.74
N ALA A 265 23.00 -6.31 20.21
CA ALA A 265 23.03 -7.49 19.37
C ALA A 265 22.87 -7.10 17.88
N ASP A 266 23.71 -7.66 17.02
CA ASP A 266 23.47 -7.68 15.58
C ASP A 266 22.55 -8.86 15.26
N VAL A 267 21.34 -8.58 14.80
CA VAL A 267 20.33 -9.61 14.44
C VAL A 267 19.97 -9.51 12.96
N PRO A 268 19.44 -10.55 12.30
CA PRO A 268 18.95 -10.45 10.93
C PRO A 268 17.95 -9.30 10.78
N THR A 269 18.04 -8.51 9.70
CA THR A 269 17.18 -7.34 9.48
C THR A 269 15.69 -7.69 9.53
N GLU A 270 15.31 -8.85 8.98
CA GLU A 270 13.94 -9.37 9.02
C GLU A 270 13.46 -9.63 10.45
N ASP A 271 14.32 -10.13 11.32
CA ASP A 271 14.00 -10.39 12.72
C ASP A 271 13.88 -9.07 13.51
N ALA A 272 14.78 -8.12 13.26
CA ALA A 272 14.71 -6.78 13.83
C ALA A 272 13.39 -6.09 13.46
N TYR A 273 13.04 -6.13 12.17
CA TYR A 273 11.79 -5.57 11.66
C TYR A 273 10.56 -6.28 12.25
N ARG A 274 10.62 -7.61 12.40
CA ARG A 274 9.57 -8.41 13.05
C ARG A 274 9.35 -7.99 14.50
N MET A 275 10.41 -7.70 15.25
CA MET A 275 10.31 -7.18 16.63
C MET A 275 9.55 -5.86 16.67
N ALA A 276 9.81 -4.93 15.74
CA ALA A 276 9.08 -3.67 15.64
C ALA A 276 7.59 -3.89 15.32
N MET A 277 7.27 -4.75 14.35
CA MET A 277 5.87 -5.07 14.01
C MET A 277 5.13 -5.72 15.18
N GLN A 278 5.75 -6.66 15.90
CA GLN A 278 5.14 -7.28 17.08
C GLN A 278 4.82 -6.27 18.18
N ASN A 279 5.74 -5.33 18.44
CA ASN A 279 5.52 -4.24 19.37
C ASN A 279 4.38 -3.31 18.93
N LEU A 280 4.35 -2.94 17.64
CA LEU A 280 3.26 -2.16 17.06
C LEU A 280 1.90 -2.83 17.26
N LEU A 281 1.80 -4.13 16.99
CA LEU A 281 0.55 -4.89 17.16
C LEU A 281 0.11 -4.95 18.63
N ARG A 282 1.04 -5.12 19.57
CA ARG A 282 0.74 -5.07 21.01
C ARG A 282 0.21 -3.69 21.41
N TRP A 283 0.86 -2.64 20.95
CA TRP A 283 0.43 -1.27 21.22
C TRP A 283 -0.95 -0.97 20.62
N ILE A 284 -1.18 -1.30 19.35
CA ILE A 284 -2.49 -1.13 18.67
C ILE A 284 -3.59 -1.87 19.44
N LYS A 285 -3.36 -3.13 19.81
CA LYS A 285 -4.34 -3.94 20.55
C LYS A 285 -4.74 -3.30 21.89
N GLY A 286 -3.81 -2.65 22.57
CA GLY A 286 -4.07 -2.00 23.87
C GLY A 286 -4.69 -0.61 23.78
N ASN A 287 -4.53 0.09 22.64
CA ASN A 287 -4.82 1.53 22.54
C ASN A 287 -5.84 1.90 21.46
N MET A 288 -6.23 0.98 20.56
CA MET A 288 -7.15 1.25 19.46
C MET A 288 -8.45 0.46 19.60
N ASP A 289 -9.58 1.15 19.45
CA ASP A 289 -10.92 0.55 19.39
C ASP A 289 -11.34 0.37 17.91
N PRO A 290 -11.48 -0.87 17.41
CA PRO A 290 -11.89 -1.15 16.03
C PRO A 290 -13.23 -0.52 15.61
N LYS A 291 -14.07 -0.12 16.57
CA LYS A 291 -15.37 0.52 16.32
C LYS A 291 -15.28 2.04 16.19
N ARG A 292 -14.14 2.63 16.55
CA ARG A 292 -13.94 4.09 16.57
C ARG A 292 -12.74 4.53 15.75
N ASN A 293 -11.66 3.75 15.78
CA ASN A 293 -10.38 4.09 15.16
C ASN A 293 -10.22 3.38 13.82
N ARG A 294 -9.44 3.99 12.92
CA ARG A 294 -8.88 3.31 11.75
C ARG A 294 -7.37 3.29 11.84
N VAL A 295 -6.79 2.14 11.53
CA VAL A 295 -5.34 1.96 11.47
C VAL A 295 -4.96 1.57 10.06
N PHE A 296 -4.04 2.34 9.49
CA PHE A 296 -3.41 2.10 8.21
C PHE A 296 -1.93 1.83 8.41
N PHE A 297 -1.37 1.04 7.51
CA PHE A 297 0.07 0.88 7.38
C PHE A 297 0.44 1.01 5.91
N THR A 298 1.23 2.03 5.57
CA THR A 298 1.77 2.22 4.22
C THR A 298 2.97 1.31 4.03
N SER A 299 2.95 0.49 2.97
CA SER A 299 4.03 -0.45 2.66
C SER A 299 5.33 0.26 2.26
N MET A 300 6.37 -0.51 1.92
CA MET A 300 7.66 0.06 1.53
C MET A 300 7.55 1.00 0.33
N SER A 301 8.17 2.17 0.46
CA SER A 301 8.48 3.05 -0.67
C SER A 301 9.79 2.56 -1.30
N PRO A 302 9.84 2.26 -2.61
CA PRO A 302 11.07 1.83 -3.26
C PRO A 302 12.07 2.97 -3.39
N SER A 303 13.35 2.59 -3.49
CA SER A 303 14.44 3.45 -3.96
C SER A 303 14.83 3.07 -5.40
N HIS A 304 15.51 3.99 -6.08
CA HIS A 304 16.07 3.79 -7.43
C HIS A 304 17.54 4.20 -7.46
N ALA A 305 18.34 3.60 -6.57
CA ALA A 305 19.74 4.01 -6.37
C ALA A 305 20.68 3.60 -7.52
N TRP A 306 20.37 2.51 -8.25
CA TRP A 306 21.28 1.95 -9.25
C TRP A 306 20.58 1.65 -10.58
N SER A 307 20.92 2.39 -11.63
CA SER A 307 20.22 2.26 -12.92
C SER A 307 20.42 0.93 -13.64
N LYS A 308 21.51 0.20 -13.32
CA LYS A 308 21.72 -1.17 -13.81
C LYS A 308 20.56 -2.12 -13.48
N GLU A 309 19.78 -1.86 -12.44
CA GLU A 309 18.66 -2.72 -12.06
C GLU A 309 17.51 -2.68 -13.09
N TRP A 310 17.42 -1.62 -13.88
CA TRP A 310 16.46 -1.45 -14.97
C TRP A 310 17.14 -1.33 -16.34
N GLY A 311 18.37 -1.82 -16.47
CA GLY A 311 19.13 -1.85 -17.74
C GLY A 311 19.78 -0.53 -18.16
N GLY A 312 19.86 0.46 -17.25
CA GLY A 312 20.59 1.71 -17.47
C GLY A 312 22.11 1.60 -17.24
N ASP A 313 22.77 2.75 -17.12
CA ASP A 313 24.22 2.84 -16.91
C ASP A 313 24.65 2.09 -15.62
N PRO A 314 25.72 1.26 -15.64
CA PRO A 314 26.25 0.59 -14.46
C PRO A 314 26.58 1.50 -13.27
N ASN A 315 26.97 2.74 -13.55
CA ASN A 315 27.34 3.77 -12.57
C ASN A 315 26.27 4.86 -12.43
N GLY A 316 25.12 4.72 -13.10
CA GLY A 316 24.01 5.66 -13.00
C GLY A 316 23.07 5.39 -11.82
N SER A 317 22.12 6.30 -11.64
CA SER A 317 21.08 6.28 -10.61
C SER A 317 19.76 6.81 -11.19
N CYS A 318 18.81 7.24 -10.36
CA CYS A 318 17.63 8.00 -10.80
C CYS A 318 17.94 9.39 -11.42
N TYR A 319 19.21 9.79 -11.49
CA TYR A 319 19.60 11.04 -12.12
C TYR A 319 19.28 11.05 -13.62
N ASN A 320 18.61 12.11 -14.09
CA ASN A 320 18.12 12.27 -15.47
C ASN A 320 17.12 11.20 -15.97
N GLU A 321 16.53 10.42 -15.07
CA GLU A 321 15.45 9.51 -15.42
C GLU A 321 14.12 10.28 -15.51
N THR A 322 13.52 10.36 -16.70
CA THR A 322 12.26 11.11 -16.95
C THR A 322 11.10 10.21 -17.38
N LYS A 323 11.34 8.91 -17.50
CA LYS A 323 10.35 7.89 -17.88
C LYS A 323 10.32 6.77 -16.87
N MET A 324 9.18 6.11 -16.79
CA MET A 324 9.02 4.91 -15.98
C MET A 324 9.89 3.75 -16.48
N ILE A 325 10.00 2.71 -15.66
CA ILE A 325 10.55 1.41 -16.06
C ILE A 325 9.49 0.66 -16.84
N ASP A 326 9.84 0.22 -18.06
CA ASP A 326 8.92 -0.50 -18.95
C ASP A 326 8.76 -1.98 -18.60
N ASP A 327 9.73 -2.58 -17.88
CA ASP A 327 9.67 -3.99 -17.49
C ASP A 327 8.59 -4.22 -16.41
N PRO A 328 7.48 -4.93 -16.73
CA PRO A 328 6.41 -5.18 -15.77
C PRO A 328 6.84 -6.15 -14.65
N ASN A 329 7.96 -6.85 -14.81
CA ASN A 329 8.51 -7.76 -13.81
C ASN A 329 9.62 -7.12 -12.97
N TYR A 330 9.91 -5.83 -13.18
CA TYR A 330 10.96 -5.13 -12.44
C TYR A 330 10.73 -5.20 -10.93
N TRP A 331 11.81 -5.56 -10.22
CA TRP A 331 11.82 -5.58 -8.76
C TRP A 331 13.20 -5.19 -8.23
N GLY A 332 13.35 -3.92 -7.83
CA GLY A 332 14.58 -3.37 -7.27
C GLY A 332 15.06 -4.08 -6.01
N SER A 333 16.38 -4.16 -5.83
CA SER A 333 16.99 -4.96 -4.76
C SER A 333 16.74 -4.39 -3.37
N ASP A 334 16.60 -3.07 -3.27
CA ASP A 334 16.26 -2.35 -2.05
C ASP A 334 14.79 -2.49 -1.64
N SER A 335 13.94 -3.18 -2.43
CA SER A 335 12.54 -3.49 -2.07
C SER A 335 12.42 -4.93 -1.58
N ARG A 336 12.73 -5.21 -0.31
CA ARG A 336 12.90 -6.59 0.16
C ARG A 336 11.58 -7.33 0.34
N LYS A 337 11.30 -8.31 -0.54
CA LYS A 337 10.14 -9.23 -0.40
C LYS A 337 10.07 -9.91 0.96
N SER A 338 11.22 -10.22 1.59
CA SER A 338 11.29 -10.78 2.94
C SER A 338 10.65 -9.87 3.99
N ILE A 339 10.80 -8.54 3.88
CA ILE A 339 10.17 -7.58 4.80
C ILE A 339 8.65 -7.51 4.56
N MET A 340 8.20 -7.55 3.29
CA MET A 340 6.76 -7.66 3.00
C MET A 340 6.16 -8.94 3.59
N GLN A 341 6.89 -10.05 3.54
CA GLN A 341 6.48 -11.30 4.16
C GLN A 341 6.35 -11.16 5.69
N VAL A 342 7.32 -10.53 6.36
CA VAL A 342 7.23 -10.24 7.80
C VAL A 342 5.97 -9.44 8.13
N ILE A 343 5.65 -8.39 7.36
CA ILE A 343 4.44 -7.60 7.56
C ILE A 343 3.18 -8.47 7.44
N GLY A 344 3.09 -9.28 6.37
CA GLY A 344 1.95 -10.17 6.16
C GLY A 344 1.79 -11.21 7.27
N GLU A 345 2.89 -11.82 7.71
CA GLU A 345 2.94 -12.78 8.82
C GLU A 345 2.46 -12.15 10.13
N GLU A 346 2.96 -10.97 10.49
CA GLU A 346 2.60 -10.33 11.75
C GLU A 346 1.18 -9.74 11.70
N PHE A 347 0.79 -9.02 10.65
CA PHE A 347 -0.52 -8.38 10.59
C PHE A 347 -1.66 -9.37 10.48
N GLY A 348 -1.42 -10.56 9.91
CA GLY A 348 -2.38 -11.67 9.95
C GLY A 348 -2.74 -12.14 11.37
N LYS A 349 -1.92 -11.82 12.37
CA LYS A 349 -2.17 -12.13 13.80
C LYS A 349 -2.96 -11.02 14.52
N SER A 350 -3.18 -9.87 13.88
CA SER A 350 -3.85 -8.73 14.51
C SER A 350 -5.34 -8.99 14.71
N LYS A 351 -5.84 -8.63 15.90
CA LYS A 351 -7.28 -8.59 16.18
C LYS A 351 -7.91 -7.25 15.82
N VAL A 352 -7.10 -6.19 15.73
CA VAL A 352 -7.53 -4.87 15.28
C VAL A 352 -7.30 -4.82 13.77
N PRO A 353 -8.33 -4.49 12.96
CA PRO A 353 -8.16 -4.37 11.51
C PRO A 353 -7.10 -3.32 11.17
N ILE A 354 -6.05 -3.75 10.46
CA ILE A 354 -5.04 -2.86 9.89
C ILE A 354 -5.25 -2.84 8.38
N THR A 355 -5.53 -1.67 7.84
CA THR A 355 -5.66 -1.49 6.39
C THR A 355 -4.28 -1.28 5.79
N PHE A 356 -3.80 -2.26 5.05
CA PHE A 356 -2.49 -2.20 4.40
C PHE A 356 -2.58 -1.42 3.09
N LEU A 357 -1.87 -0.30 2.98
CA LEU A 357 -1.73 0.45 1.73
C LEU A 357 -0.52 -0.10 0.98
N ASN A 358 -0.77 -1.07 0.09
CA ASN A 358 0.27 -1.76 -0.67
C ASN A 358 0.74 -0.91 -1.86
N ILE A 359 1.48 0.16 -1.57
CA ILE A 359 1.97 1.13 -2.56
C ILE A 359 3.22 0.66 -3.31
N THR A 360 3.84 -0.43 -2.88
CA THR A 360 5.19 -0.81 -3.31
C THR A 360 5.23 -1.11 -4.81
N GLN A 361 4.44 -2.08 -5.27
CA GLN A 361 4.43 -2.51 -6.67
C GLN A 361 4.12 -1.37 -7.63
N MET A 362 3.11 -0.56 -7.30
CA MET A 362 2.79 0.60 -8.12
C MET A 362 3.87 1.68 -8.10
N SER A 363 4.70 1.75 -7.06
CA SER A 363 5.78 2.73 -6.98
C SER A 363 7.07 2.24 -7.63
N MET A 364 7.25 0.92 -7.80
CA MET A 364 8.43 0.32 -8.43
C MET A 364 8.76 0.86 -9.83
N PRO A 365 7.82 1.08 -10.76
CA PRO A 365 8.19 1.58 -12.08
C PRO A 365 8.55 3.07 -12.10
N ARG A 366 8.34 3.81 -11.01
CA ARG A 366 8.35 5.29 -10.99
C ARG A 366 9.74 5.90 -10.77
N LYS A 367 10.79 5.37 -11.40
CA LYS A 367 12.15 5.95 -11.32
C LYS A 367 12.22 7.43 -11.73
N ASP A 368 11.25 7.89 -12.51
CA ASP A 368 11.07 9.26 -12.95
C ASP A 368 10.66 10.24 -11.84
N ALA A 369 9.97 9.80 -10.80
CA ALA A 369 9.30 10.72 -9.87
C ALA A 369 10.16 11.16 -8.66
N HIS A 370 11.41 10.70 -8.57
CA HIS A 370 12.30 11.06 -7.47
C HIS A 370 12.75 12.51 -7.52
N THR A 371 13.12 13.06 -6.36
CA THR A 371 13.64 14.43 -6.29
C THR A 371 15.00 14.57 -6.95
N SER A 372 15.77 13.49 -7.00
CA SER A 372 17.07 13.46 -7.68
C SER A 372 17.96 14.58 -7.13
N ILE A 373 18.44 15.48 -7.99
CA ILE A 373 19.24 16.64 -7.58
C ILE A 373 18.39 17.88 -7.25
N TYR A 374 17.09 17.85 -7.57
CA TYR A 374 16.17 19.00 -7.51
C TYR A 374 15.53 19.09 -6.13
N LYS A 375 16.32 19.49 -5.15
CA LYS A 375 15.89 19.63 -3.75
C LYS A 375 16.77 20.58 -2.97
N GLU A 376 16.26 21.06 -1.85
CA GLU A 376 17.07 21.82 -0.90
C GLU A 376 18.24 20.97 -0.38
N ARG A 377 19.43 21.59 -0.40
CA ARG A 377 20.68 21.02 0.08
C ARG A 377 21.24 21.81 1.25
N TRP A 378 21.92 21.10 2.14
CA TRP A 378 22.64 21.70 3.27
C TRP A 378 24.04 22.11 2.81
N GLY A 379 24.15 23.31 2.25
CA GLY A 379 25.42 23.90 1.81
C GLY A 379 25.69 23.83 0.30
N PRO A 380 26.70 24.57 -0.19
CA PRO A 380 27.05 24.62 -1.61
C PRO A 380 27.62 23.30 -2.10
N LEU A 381 27.42 23.01 -3.39
CA LEU A 381 28.05 21.87 -4.05
C LEU A 381 29.58 21.96 -3.99
N SER A 382 30.25 20.86 -3.71
CA SER A 382 31.69 20.75 -3.93
C SER A 382 32.01 20.75 -5.44
N PRO A 383 33.27 21.01 -5.86
CA PRO A 383 33.68 20.84 -7.25
C PRO A 383 33.45 19.41 -7.77
N GLU A 384 33.66 18.39 -6.92
CA GLU A 384 33.46 16.98 -7.25
C GLU A 384 31.99 16.66 -7.48
N GLU A 385 31.10 17.19 -6.64
CA GLU A 385 29.66 17.02 -6.81
C GLU A 385 29.18 17.72 -8.07
N ARG A 386 29.64 18.95 -8.36
CA ARG A 386 29.32 19.63 -9.63
C ARG A 386 29.73 18.82 -10.86
N ALA A 387 30.87 18.12 -10.79
CA ALA A 387 31.35 17.27 -11.88
C ALA A 387 30.59 15.93 -11.97
N ASN A 388 29.96 15.48 -10.88
CA ASN A 388 29.26 14.21 -10.81
C ASN A 388 27.89 14.32 -10.09
N PRO A 389 26.84 14.81 -10.76
CA PRO A 389 25.50 14.93 -10.19
C PRO A 389 24.91 13.63 -9.63
N VAL A 390 25.29 12.49 -10.20
CA VAL A 390 24.87 11.16 -9.75
C VAL A 390 25.26 10.92 -8.29
N SER A 391 26.39 11.46 -7.83
CA SER A 391 26.91 11.22 -6.48
C SER A 391 26.02 11.73 -5.33
N TYR A 392 25.13 12.68 -5.61
CA TYR A 392 24.26 13.30 -4.61
C TYR A 392 22.78 13.26 -4.97
N ALA A 393 22.41 12.57 -6.06
CA ALA A 393 21.03 12.39 -6.45
C ALA A 393 20.26 11.63 -5.35
N ASP A 394 19.12 12.16 -4.96
CA ASP A 394 18.20 11.52 -4.02
C ASP A 394 17.23 10.62 -4.76
N CYS A 395 17.51 9.33 -4.69
CA CYS A 395 16.68 8.30 -5.31
C CYS A 395 15.82 7.57 -4.28
N ILE A 396 15.46 8.27 -3.20
CA ILE A 396 14.60 7.77 -2.12
C ILE A 396 13.35 8.64 -2.05
N HIS A 397 13.52 9.95 -1.95
CA HIS A 397 12.42 10.90 -1.78
C HIS A 397 11.77 11.26 -3.11
N TRP A 398 10.53 11.72 -3.04
CA TRP A 398 9.67 11.98 -4.19
C TRP A 398 9.39 13.47 -4.36
N CYS A 399 9.34 13.93 -5.60
CA CYS A 399 8.78 15.24 -5.91
C CYS A 399 7.31 15.29 -5.49
N VAL A 400 6.85 16.46 -5.05
CA VAL A 400 5.45 16.70 -4.69
C VAL A 400 5.01 18.03 -5.33
N PRO A 401 3.94 18.07 -6.14
CA PRO A 401 2.97 16.99 -6.46
C PRO A 401 3.61 15.80 -7.19
N GLY A 402 2.98 14.63 -7.08
CA GLY A 402 3.51 13.39 -7.65
C GLY A 402 2.96 12.11 -7.02
N ILE A 403 3.83 11.09 -6.89
CA ILE A 403 3.40 9.74 -6.49
C ILE A 403 2.72 9.67 -5.13
N GLN A 404 3.12 10.55 -4.20
CA GLN A 404 2.58 10.58 -2.84
C GLN A 404 1.12 11.07 -2.81
N ASP A 405 0.69 11.85 -3.82
CA ASP A 405 -0.72 12.21 -3.98
C ASP A 405 -1.56 10.98 -4.29
N VAL A 406 -1.03 10.06 -5.10
CA VAL A 406 -1.71 8.81 -5.43
C VAL A 406 -1.78 7.87 -4.24
N TRP A 407 -0.75 7.85 -3.38
CA TRP A 407 -0.83 7.13 -2.09
C TRP A 407 -1.97 7.69 -1.22
N ASN A 408 -2.20 9.00 -1.25
CA ASN A 408 -3.30 9.64 -0.53
C ASN A 408 -4.67 9.42 -1.19
N GLU A 409 -4.74 9.27 -2.52
CA GLU A 409 -5.96 8.81 -3.20
C GLU A 409 -6.34 7.37 -2.78
N LEU A 410 -5.35 6.49 -2.64
CA LEU A 410 -5.57 5.12 -2.14
C LEU A 410 -5.99 5.10 -0.67
N LEU A 411 -5.36 5.93 0.17
CA LEU A 411 -5.76 6.14 1.56
C LEU A 411 -7.20 6.65 1.65
N PHE A 412 -7.56 7.65 0.85
CA PHE A 412 -8.92 8.19 0.75
C PHE A 412 -9.91 7.10 0.34
N ALA A 413 -9.61 6.37 -0.74
CA ALA A 413 -10.46 5.29 -1.23
C ALA A 413 -10.68 4.23 -0.14
N LYS A 414 -9.63 3.77 0.55
CA LYS A 414 -9.74 2.77 1.61
C LYS A 414 -10.37 3.29 2.90
N LEU A 415 -10.28 4.58 3.20
CA LEU A 415 -10.94 5.19 4.36
C LEU A 415 -12.46 5.21 4.16
N PHE A 416 -12.90 5.69 3.00
CA PHE A 416 -14.31 5.99 2.70
C PHE A 416 -15.07 4.84 2.04
N TYR A 417 -14.38 4.01 1.27
CA TYR A 417 -14.92 2.91 0.46
C TYR A 417 -14.07 1.64 0.66
N PRO A 418 -13.99 1.11 1.89
CA PRO A 418 -13.13 -0.03 2.22
C PRO A 418 -13.49 -1.33 1.50
#